data_AF-A0A965Y2B7-F1
#
_entry.id   AF-A0A965Y2B7-F1
#
_cell.length_a   1.000
_cell.length_b   1.000
_cell.length_c   1.000
_cell.angle_alpha   90.00
_cell.angle_beta   90.00
_cell.angle_gamma   90.00
#
_symmetry.space_group_name_H-M   'P 1'
#
loop_
_entity.id
_entity.type
_entity.pdbx_description
1 polymer ?
#
loop_
_entity_poly.entity_id
_entity_poly.type
_entity_poly.pdbx_seq_one_letter_code
_entity_poly.pdbx_strand_id
1 'polypeptide(L)'
;MFFNTGIATYIWILSNKKPQERKDKVQLINATSMFQPMRKSLGSKRKEISQEQQDEITRLYGNFEASKVSKVFDTTDFGFRRITVERPLQLAFYPHNEEKINALKEDTAFNKWDADLQQALLANLARITDDEILDRQVFNDQITIKLTSAQLKLVHKHIGEHNDNAAICTDKKGNP
;
A
#
# COMPACT_ATOMS: atom_id res chain seq x y z
N MET A 1 -18.09 -14.82 24.27
CA MET A 1 -18.86 -14.72 23.00
C MET A 1 -19.93 -13.67 23.18
N PHE A 2 -19.92 -12.66 22.32
CA PHE A 2 -20.83 -11.53 22.39
C PHE A 2 -22.23 -11.90 21.90
N PHE A 3 -23.24 -11.27 22.51
CA PHE A 3 -24.63 -11.38 22.09
C PHE A 3 -24.79 -10.50 20.85
N ASN A 4 -25.23 -11.05 19.71
CA ASN A 4 -25.52 -10.34 18.44
C ASN A 4 -24.39 -10.25 17.38
N THR A 5 -23.36 -11.08 17.45
CA THR A 5 -22.42 -11.26 16.32
C THR A 5 -22.06 -12.73 16.12
N GLY A 6 -21.99 -13.16 14.87
CA GLY A 6 -21.54 -14.50 14.48
C GLY A 6 -20.02 -14.62 14.28
N ILE A 7 -19.28 -13.53 14.46
CA ILE A 7 -17.83 -13.49 14.25
C ILE A 7 -17.11 -14.14 15.44
N ALA A 8 -16.02 -14.86 15.17
CA ALA A 8 -15.16 -15.44 16.19
C ALA A 8 -14.58 -14.37 17.13
N THR A 9 -14.46 -14.69 18.41
CA THR A 9 -13.83 -13.81 19.40
C THR A 9 -12.39 -14.26 19.62
N TYR A 10 -11.46 -13.31 19.61
CA TYR A 10 -10.05 -13.54 19.92
C TYR A 10 -9.72 -12.87 21.25
N ILE A 11 -8.90 -13.53 22.07
CA ILE A 11 -8.41 -13.02 23.36
C ILE A 11 -6.89 -12.93 23.27
N TRP A 12 -6.35 -11.75 23.56
CA TRP A 12 -4.92 -11.49 23.56
C TRP A 12 -4.41 -11.40 25.00
N ILE A 13 -3.45 -12.26 25.34
CA ILE A 13 -2.73 -12.20 26.61
C ILE A 13 -1.35 -11.60 26.32
N LEU A 14 -1.12 -10.39 26.83
CA LEU A 14 0.12 -9.65 26.65
C LEU A 14 0.85 -9.57 27.99
N SER A 15 2.16 -9.81 27.97
CA SER A 15 3.02 -9.68 29.15
C SER A 15 4.40 -9.20 28.74
N ASN A 16 4.88 -8.19 29.45
CA ASN A 16 6.26 -7.69 29.34
C ASN A 16 7.25 -8.49 30.20
N LYS A 17 6.75 -9.37 31.08
CA LYS A 17 7.56 -10.20 32.00
C LYS A 17 7.38 -11.68 31.65
N LYS A 18 7.88 -12.08 30.48
CA LYS A 18 7.82 -13.48 30.02
C LYS A 18 8.98 -14.30 30.63
N PRO A 19 8.74 -15.55 31.09
CA PRO A 19 9.80 -16.51 31.37
C PRO A 19 10.70 -16.72 30.15
N GLN A 20 11.93 -17.17 30.36
CA GLN A 20 12.93 -17.28 29.31
C GLN A 20 12.47 -18.14 28.13
N GLU A 21 11.78 -19.25 28.40
CA GLU A 21 11.24 -20.17 27.38
C GLU A 21 10.15 -19.54 26.49
N ARG A 22 9.49 -18.46 26.94
CA ARG A 22 8.38 -17.80 26.21
C ARG A 22 8.79 -16.48 25.55
N LYS A 23 10.02 -16.02 25.75
CA LYS A 23 10.54 -14.81 25.10
C LYS A 23 10.56 -15.01 23.60
N ASP A 24 10.18 -13.97 22.87
CA ASP A 24 10.11 -13.96 21.40
C ASP A 24 9.23 -15.06 20.80
N LYS A 25 8.34 -15.64 21.60
CA LYS A 25 7.35 -16.61 21.17
C LYS A 25 5.92 -16.08 21.29
N VAL A 26 5.07 -16.62 20.44
CA VAL A 26 3.60 -16.47 20.45
C VAL A 26 2.97 -17.85 20.55
N GLN A 27 2.07 -18.05 21.50
CA GLN A 27 1.25 -19.26 21.60
C GLN A 27 -0.16 -18.95 21.08
N LEU A 28 -0.62 -19.73 20.11
CA LEU A 28 -1.98 -19.68 19.59
C LEU A 28 -2.76 -20.90 20.06
N ILE A 29 -3.83 -20.67 20.82
CA ILE A 29 -4.72 -21.73 21.31
C ILE A 29 -6.06 -21.63 20.57
N ASN A 30 -6.41 -22.68 19.84
CA ASN A 30 -7.70 -22.79 19.15
C ASN A 30 -8.74 -23.46 20.07
N ALA A 31 -9.53 -22.64 20.75
CA ALA A 31 -10.62 -23.08 21.63
C ALA A 31 -12.01 -23.11 20.95
N THR A 32 -12.08 -23.07 19.61
CA THR A 32 -13.38 -22.97 18.89
C THR A 32 -14.33 -24.15 19.11
N SER A 33 -13.78 -25.32 19.42
CA SER A 33 -14.53 -26.55 19.75
C SER A 33 -14.72 -26.76 21.27
N MET A 34 -14.17 -25.89 22.13
CA MET A 34 -14.25 -25.99 23.58
C MET A 34 -15.44 -25.18 24.10
N PHE A 35 -16.64 -25.71 23.86
CA PHE A 35 -17.87 -25.11 24.34
C PHE A 35 -18.90 -26.20 24.69
N GLN A 36 -19.91 -25.83 25.46
CA GLN A 36 -21.15 -26.56 25.58
C GLN A 36 -22.33 -25.71 25.06
N PRO A 37 -23.39 -26.33 24.53
CA PRO A 37 -24.61 -25.62 24.20
C PRO A 37 -25.21 -24.98 25.44
N MET A 38 -25.69 -23.73 25.31
CA MET A 38 -26.39 -23.07 26.40
C MET A 38 -27.81 -23.63 26.57
N ARG A 39 -28.27 -23.79 27.82
CA ARG A 39 -29.66 -24.19 28.11
C ARG A 39 -30.71 -23.23 27.54
N LYS A 40 -30.42 -21.91 27.58
CA LYS A 40 -31.24 -20.87 26.96
C LYS A 40 -30.34 -19.96 26.14
N SER A 41 -30.64 -19.83 24.85
CA SER A 41 -29.89 -18.94 23.97
C SER A 41 -30.15 -17.47 24.31
N LEU A 42 -29.16 -16.61 24.09
CA LEU A 42 -29.26 -15.17 24.26
C LEU A 42 -28.89 -14.49 22.93
N GLY A 43 -29.92 -14.17 22.13
CA GLY A 43 -29.74 -13.68 20.76
C GLY A 43 -28.96 -14.69 19.91
N SER A 44 -27.88 -14.24 19.27
CA SER A 44 -26.98 -15.11 18.50
C SER A 44 -26.02 -15.95 19.36
N LYS A 45 -25.93 -15.71 20.67
CA LYS A 45 -25.07 -16.50 21.56
C LYS A 45 -25.77 -17.79 21.98
N ARG A 46 -25.23 -18.91 21.52
CA ARG A 46 -25.74 -20.27 21.80
C ARG A 46 -24.75 -21.21 22.49
N LYS A 47 -23.53 -20.72 22.72
CA LYS A 47 -22.41 -21.48 23.24
C LYS A 47 -21.89 -20.81 24.51
N GLU A 48 -21.49 -21.63 25.47
CA GLU A 48 -20.78 -21.21 26.68
C GLU A 48 -19.56 -22.11 26.90
N ILE A 49 -18.58 -21.60 27.65
CA ILE A 49 -17.37 -22.35 27.99
C ILE A 49 -17.55 -22.81 29.44
N SER A 50 -17.65 -24.13 29.65
CA SER A 50 -17.82 -24.71 30.99
C SER A 50 -16.58 -24.49 31.86
N GLN A 51 -16.67 -24.71 33.17
CA GLN A 51 -15.51 -24.61 34.05
C GLN A 51 -14.39 -25.57 33.62
N GLU A 52 -14.75 -26.82 33.30
CA GLU A 52 -13.80 -27.83 32.81
C GLU A 52 -13.08 -27.37 31.53
N GLN A 53 -13.78 -26.69 30.62
CA GLN A 53 -13.20 -26.16 29.40
C GLN A 53 -12.30 -24.94 29.66
N GLN A 54 -12.63 -24.11 30.65
CA GLN A 54 -11.75 -23.01 31.10
C GLN A 54 -10.46 -23.56 31.71
N ASP A 55 -10.56 -24.60 32.53
CA ASP A 55 -9.41 -25.27 33.14
C ASP A 55 -8.52 -25.91 32.07
N GLU A 56 -9.12 -26.53 31.05
CA GLU A 56 -8.40 -27.07 29.89
C GLU A 56 -7.63 -25.99 29.14
N ILE A 57 -8.29 -24.88 28.78
CA ILE A 57 -7.65 -23.76 28.06
C ILE A 57 -6.50 -23.18 28.89
N THR A 58 -6.71 -23.04 30.19
CA THR A 58 -5.71 -22.52 31.13
C THR A 58 -4.52 -23.48 31.24
N ARG A 59 -4.76 -24.79 31.28
CA ARG A 59 -3.71 -25.81 31.29
C ARG A 59 -2.92 -25.81 29.98
N LEU A 60 -3.58 -25.73 28.83
CA LEU A 60 -2.92 -25.61 27.53
C LEU A 60 -2.02 -24.37 27.46
N TYR A 61 -2.51 -23.24 27.97
CA TYR A 61 -1.70 -22.02 28.09
C TYR A 61 -0.50 -22.23 29.02
N GLY A 62 -0.71 -22.83 30.20
CA GLY A 62 0.32 -23.07 31.21
C GLY A 62 1.43 -24.02 30.74
N ASN A 63 1.07 -25.12 30.08
CA ASN A 63 2.02 -26.12 29.60
C ASN A 63 2.95 -25.59 28.51
N PHE A 64 2.51 -24.61 27.71
CA PHE A 64 3.30 -24.03 26.61
C PHE A 64 3.79 -25.03 25.54
N GLU A 65 3.08 -26.14 25.38
CA GLU A 65 3.48 -27.20 24.45
C GLU A 65 2.71 -27.12 23.13
N ALA A 66 3.38 -27.56 22.06
CA ALA A 66 2.77 -27.70 20.75
C ALA A 66 1.86 -28.93 20.69
N SER A 67 0.66 -28.76 20.17
CA SER A 67 -0.35 -29.80 19.97
C SER A 67 -1.27 -29.42 18.80
N LYS A 68 -2.31 -30.22 18.56
CA LYS A 68 -3.31 -29.93 17.52
C LYS A 68 -4.07 -28.62 17.75
N VAL A 69 -4.23 -28.22 19.02
CA VAL A 69 -5.01 -27.03 19.42
C VAL A 69 -4.16 -25.93 20.05
N SER A 70 -2.87 -26.16 20.29
CA SER A 70 -1.91 -25.18 20.82
C SER A 70 -0.69 -25.14 19.90
N LYS A 71 -0.42 -24.02 19.25
CA LYS A 71 0.76 -23.86 18.40
C LYS A 71 1.67 -22.79 18.96
N VAL A 72 2.98 -23.03 18.92
CA VAL A 72 4.01 -22.07 19.36
C VAL A 72 4.80 -21.64 18.13
N PHE A 73 4.93 -20.33 17.97
CA PHE A 73 5.59 -19.68 16.84
C PHE A 73 6.61 -18.67 17.34
N ASP A 74 7.55 -18.32 16.48
CA ASP A 74 8.41 -17.15 16.69
C ASP A 74 7.61 -15.86 16.44
N THR A 75 7.93 -14.79 17.18
CA THR A 75 7.33 -13.47 16.93
C THR A 75 7.60 -12.98 15.49
N THR A 76 8.72 -13.40 14.91
CA THR A 76 9.10 -13.08 13.52
C THR A 76 8.19 -13.72 12.48
N ASP A 77 7.50 -14.82 12.79
CA ASP A 77 6.56 -15.48 11.88
C ASP A 77 5.34 -14.59 11.59
N PHE A 78 5.05 -13.64 12.48
CA PHE A 78 3.96 -12.66 12.33
C PHE A 78 4.48 -11.25 11.97
N GLY A 79 5.77 -11.12 11.67
CA GLY A 79 6.37 -9.84 11.33
C GLY A 79 5.91 -9.33 9.97
N PHE A 80 5.29 -8.15 9.93
CA PHE A 80 5.08 -7.42 8.68
C PHE A 80 6.35 -6.67 8.30
N ARG A 81 6.91 -6.96 7.11
CA ARG A 81 8.06 -6.24 6.56
C ARG A 81 7.62 -5.46 5.33
N ARG A 82 7.73 -4.13 5.40
CA ARG A 82 7.58 -3.26 4.23
C ARG A 82 8.96 -2.93 3.70
N ILE A 83 9.29 -3.45 2.52
CA ILE A 83 10.52 -3.12 1.80
C ILE A 83 10.16 -2.08 0.74
N THR A 84 10.73 -0.89 0.85
CA THR A 84 10.64 0.12 -0.20
C THR A 84 11.76 -0.16 -1.20
N VAL A 85 11.42 -0.40 -2.46
CA VAL A 85 12.38 -0.49 -3.55
C VAL A 85 12.30 0.81 -4.34
N GLU A 86 13.39 1.56 -4.35
CA GLU A 86 13.52 2.77 -5.17
C GLU A 86 14.09 2.39 -6.53
N ARG A 87 13.52 2.94 -7.60
CA ARG A 87 14.00 2.78 -8.97
C ARG A 87 14.23 4.15 -9.59
N PRO A 88 15.27 4.32 -10.44
CA PRO A 88 15.51 5.58 -11.10
C PRO A 88 14.30 5.98 -11.95
N LEU A 89 14.01 7.28 -12.01
CA LEU A 89 12.93 7.79 -12.83
C LEU A 89 13.37 7.75 -14.30
N GLN A 90 12.65 7.03 -15.15
CA GLN A 90 12.85 6.98 -16.60
C GLN A 90 11.53 7.35 -17.26
N LEU A 91 11.52 8.40 -18.09
CA LEU A 91 10.32 8.97 -18.71
C LEU A 91 10.49 9.10 -20.22
N ALA A 92 9.54 8.55 -20.97
CA ALA A 92 9.32 8.85 -22.37
C ALA A 92 8.17 9.87 -22.51
N PHE A 93 8.24 10.76 -23.49
CA PHE A 93 7.25 11.80 -23.74
C PHE A 93 6.60 11.61 -25.11
N TYR A 94 5.28 11.79 -25.18
CA TYR A 94 4.48 11.58 -26.38
C TYR A 94 3.67 12.85 -26.71
N PRO A 95 4.27 13.82 -27.40
CA PRO A 95 3.70 15.16 -27.61
C PRO A 95 2.40 15.16 -28.43
N HIS A 96 2.17 14.14 -29.25
CA HIS A 96 1.02 14.03 -30.16
C HIS A 96 -0.08 13.07 -29.68
N ASN A 97 0.12 12.41 -28.53
CA ASN A 97 -0.86 11.46 -28.03
C ASN A 97 -2.13 12.20 -27.56
N GLU A 98 -3.24 12.00 -28.29
CA GLU A 98 -4.50 12.69 -28.04
C GLU A 98 -5.06 12.41 -26.64
N GLU A 99 -4.96 11.18 -26.14
CA GLU A 99 -5.44 10.81 -24.81
C GLU A 99 -4.68 11.56 -23.71
N LYS A 100 -3.36 11.63 -23.82
CA LYS A 100 -2.50 12.37 -22.86
C LYS A 100 -2.74 13.87 -22.91
N ILE A 101 -2.92 14.43 -24.11
CA ILE A 101 -3.25 15.86 -24.28
C ILE A 101 -4.62 16.17 -23.66
N ASN A 102 -5.62 15.31 -23.88
CA ASN A 102 -6.95 15.50 -23.32
C ASN A 102 -6.93 15.37 -21.79
N ALA A 103 -6.21 14.40 -21.24
CA ALA A 103 -6.00 14.27 -19.80
C ALA A 103 -5.33 15.51 -19.17
N LEU A 104 -4.35 16.11 -19.88
CA LEU A 104 -3.76 17.38 -19.45
C LEU A 104 -4.79 18.52 -19.42
N LYS A 105 -5.64 18.64 -20.45
CA LYS A 105 -6.69 19.67 -20.54
C LYS A 105 -7.75 19.52 -19.43
N GLU A 106 -8.05 18.28 -19.02
CA GLU A 106 -9.01 18.01 -17.94
C GLU A 106 -8.43 18.25 -16.53
N ASP A 107 -7.11 18.36 -16.38
CA ASP A 107 -6.49 18.56 -15.07
C ASP A 107 -6.86 19.93 -14.48
N THR A 108 -7.41 19.92 -13.27
CA THR A 108 -7.84 21.13 -12.56
C THR A 108 -6.72 22.16 -12.35
N ALA A 109 -5.44 21.72 -12.29
CA ALA A 109 -4.31 22.63 -12.18
C ALA A 109 -4.01 23.32 -13.52
N PHE A 110 -4.17 22.60 -14.64
CA PHE A 110 -3.98 23.16 -15.99
C PHE A 110 -5.07 24.19 -16.30
N ASN A 111 -6.33 23.89 -15.95
CA ASN A 111 -7.47 24.78 -16.14
C ASN A 111 -7.36 26.14 -15.41
N LYS A 112 -6.50 26.23 -14.39
CA LYS A 112 -6.22 27.47 -13.66
C LYS A 112 -5.13 28.33 -14.32
N TRP A 113 -4.47 27.85 -15.36
CA TRP A 113 -3.46 28.62 -16.08
C TRP A 113 -4.13 29.68 -16.94
N ASP A 114 -3.37 30.71 -17.27
CA ASP A 114 -3.79 31.72 -18.23
C ASP A 114 -4.11 31.09 -19.60
N ALA A 115 -5.17 31.57 -20.26
CA ALA A 115 -5.68 30.99 -21.49
C ALA A 115 -4.66 31.06 -22.65
N ASP A 116 -3.89 32.15 -22.73
CA ASP A 116 -2.86 32.31 -23.77
C ASP A 116 -1.72 31.33 -23.52
N LEU A 117 -1.35 31.11 -22.25
CA LEU A 117 -0.34 30.12 -21.89
C LEU A 117 -0.78 28.69 -22.21
N GLN A 118 -2.05 28.34 -21.98
CA GLN A 118 -2.59 27.03 -22.33
C GLN A 118 -2.52 26.79 -23.85
N GLN A 119 -2.96 27.76 -24.64
CA GLN A 119 -2.91 27.67 -26.12
C GLN A 119 -1.47 27.61 -26.63
N ALA A 120 -0.57 28.42 -26.07
CA ALA A 120 0.83 28.42 -26.44
C ALA A 120 1.52 27.07 -26.17
N LEU A 121 1.17 26.40 -25.06
CA LEU A 121 1.68 25.06 -24.78
C LEU A 121 1.19 24.06 -25.83
N LEU A 122 -0.12 24.02 -26.09
CA LEU A 122 -0.70 23.06 -27.04
C LEU A 122 -0.13 23.27 -28.45
N ALA A 123 0.06 24.51 -28.87
CA ALA A 123 0.69 24.84 -30.14
C ALA A 123 2.18 24.45 -30.17
N ASN A 124 2.90 24.62 -29.06
CA ASN A 124 4.29 24.17 -28.97
C ASN A 124 4.40 22.64 -29.06
N LEU A 125 3.55 21.90 -28.34
CA LEU A 125 3.50 20.42 -28.40
C LEU A 125 3.20 19.94 -29.81
N ALA A 126 2.26 20.56 -30.51
CA ALA A 126 1.91 20.21 -31.90
C ALA A 126 3.02 20.53 -32.93
N ARG A 127 4.03 21.33 -32.56
CA ARG A 127 5.18 21.67 -33.42
C ARG A 127 6.36 20.74 -33.22
N ILE A 128 6.38 19.95 -32.14
CA ILE A 128 7.41 18.95 -31.92
C ILE A 128 7.32 17.93 -33.06
N THR A 129 8.43 17.56 -33.66
CA THR A 129 8.42 16.63 -34.82
C THR A 129 8.46 15.16 -34.39
N ASP A 130 8.96 14.89 -33.19
CA ASP A 130 9.14 13.55 -32.66
C ASP A 130 7.85 13.05 -32.01
N ASP A 131 7.38 11.89 -32.43
CA ASP A 131 6.20 11.24 -31.81
C ASP A 131 6.52 10.66 -30.43
N GLU A 132 7.78 10.27 -30.20
CA GLU A 132 8.29 9.70 -28.96
C GLU A 132 9.68 10.28 -28.64
N ILE A 133 9.83 10.82 -27.42
CA ILE A 133 11.10 11.36 -26.92
C ILE A 133 11.49 10.60 -25.66
N LEU A 134 12.58 9.85 -25.73
CA LEU A 134 13.08 8.97 -24.65
C LEU A 134 13.98 9.67 -23.62
N ASP A 135 14.10 11.00 -23.67
CA ASP A 135 14.95 11.78 -22.76
C ASP A 135 14.22 13.05 -22.30
N ARG A 136 14.13 13.22 -20.98
CA ARG A 136 13.44 14.38 -20.37
C ARG A 136 14.10 15.70 -20.69
N GLN A 137 15.43 15.76 -20.75
CA GLN A 137 16.14 16.99 -21.06
C GLN A 137 15.91 17.37 -22.53
N VAL A 138 15.99 16.39 -23.44
CA VAL A 138 15.68 16.60 -24.86
C VAL A 138 14.25 17.13 -25.03
N PHE A 139 13.26 16.53 -24.35
CA PHE A 139 11.88 17.02 -24.37
C PHE A 139 11.79 18.47 -23.86
N ASN A 140 12.41 18.78 -22.71
CA ASN A 140 12.38 20.12 -22.13
C ASN A 140 12.98 21.17 -23.06
N ASP A 141 14.06 20.84 -23.77
CA ASP A 141 14.73 21.76 -24.69
C ASP A 141 13.87 22.08 -25.92
N GLN A 142 12.91 21.22 -26.27
CA GLN A 142 11.92 21.48 -27.33
C GLN A 142 10.75 22.38 -26.87
N ILE A 143 10.53 22.53 -25.56
CA ILE A 143 9.54 23.46 -24.99
C ILE A 143 10.10 24.89 -24.99
N THR A 144 9.72 25.68 -25.99
CA THR A 144 10.24 27.04 -26.18
C THR A 144 9.50 28.10 -25.36
N ILE A 145 8.37 27.73 -24.74
CA ILE A 145 7.57 28.63 -23.92
C ILE A 145 8.08 28.66 -22.47
N LYS A 146 7.95 29.80 -21.80
CA LYS A 146 8.41 29.94 -20.41
C LYS A 146 7.41 29.29 -19.46
N LEU A 147 7.79 28.14 -18.90
CA LEU A 147 7.02 27.46 -17.85
C LEU A 147 7.73 27.58 -16.49
N THR A 148 6.94 27.71 -15.43
CA THR A 148 7.44 27.51 -14.06
C THR A 148 7.72 26.03 -13.79
N SER A 149 8.51 25.73 -12.76
CA SER A 149 8.81 24.34 -12.38
C SER A 149 7.56 23.51 -12.06
N ALA A 150 6.51 24.11 -11.52
CA ALA A 150 5.25 23.43 -11.25
C ALA A 150 4.48 23.11 -12.53
N GLN A 151 4.48 24.05 -13.48
CA GLN A 151 3.84 23.88 -14.78
C GLN A 151 4.54 22.81 -15.60
N LEU A 152 5.88 22.83 -15.66
CA LEU A 152 6.64 21.82 -16.38
C LEU A 152 6.44 20.41 -15.78
N LYS A 153 6.39 20.28 -14.45
CA LYS A 153 6.04 19.02 -13.78
C LYS A 153 4.64 18.52 -14.14
N LEU A 154 3.67 19.42 -14.31
CA LEU A 154 2.32 19.05 -14.74
C LEU A 154 2.33 18.53 -16.18
N VAL A 155 3.08 19.17 -17.08
CA VAL A 155 3.28 18.68 -18.45
C VAL A 155 3.92 17.29 -18.41
N HIS A 156 5.00 17.09 -17.62
CA HIS A 156 5.65 15.79 -17.51
C HIS A 156 4.74 14.70 -16.98
N LYS A 157 3.87 15.01 -16.03
CA LYS A 157 2.92 14.07 -15.45
C LYS A 157 1.96 13.49 -16.49
N HIS A 158 1.52 14.30 -17.46
CA HIS A 158 0.50 13.92 -18.42
C HIS A 158 1.07 13.47 -19.77
N ILE A 159 2.03 14.22 -20.28
CA ILE A 159 2.68 13.91 -21.57
C ILE A 159 3.74 12.81 -21.43
N GLY A 160 4.32 12.69 -20.24
CA GLY A 160 5.31 11.66 -19.92
C GLY A 160 4.67 10.38 -19.40
N GLU A 161 5.33 9.27 -19.63
CA GLU A 161 5.08 8.00 -18.94
C GLU A 161 6.37 7.23 -18.71
N HIS A 162 6.31 6.27 -17.80
CA HIS A 162 7.47 5.47 -17.48
C HIS A 162 7.80 4.51 -18.62
N ASN A 163 9.07 4.51 -19.04
CA ASN A 163 9.59 3.63 -20.08
C ASN A 163 11.01 3.18 -19.71
N ASP A 164 11.25 1.87 -19.64
CA ASP A 164 12.54 1.28 -19.23
C ASP A 164 13.67 1.56 -20.24
N ASN A 165 13.33 1.91 -21.48
CA ASN A 165 14.30 2.30 -22.51
C ASN A 165 14.64 3.79 -22.48
N ALA A 166 13.92 4.59 -21.70
CA ALA A 166 14.19 6.02 -21.58
C ALA A 166 15.43 6.29 -20.73
N ALA A 167 16.10 7.41 -21.01
CA ALA A 167 17.23 7.86 -20.22
C ALA A 167 16.82 8.13 -18.77
N ILE A 168 17.75 7.87 -17.84
CA ILE A 168 17.54 8.15 -16.42
C ILE A 168 17.44 9.68 -16.23
N CYS A 169 16.36 10.10 -15.59
CA CYS A 169 16.08 11.50 -15.31
C CYS A 169 16.97 12.02 -14.18
N THR A 170 18.05 12.73 -14.51
CA THR A 170 18.97 13.24 -13.48
C THR A 170 18.63 14.64 -12.98
N ASP A 171 18.98 14.95 -11.72
CA ASP A 171 19.01 16.32 -11.20
C ASP A 171 20.15 17.16 -11.84
N LYS A 172 20.27 18.43 -11.44
CA LYS A 172 21.31 19.35 -11.94
C LYS A 172 22.75 18.90 -11.61
N LYS A 173 22.92 17.95 -10.70
CA LYS A 173 24.21 17.40 -10.27
C LYS A 173 24.49 16.04 -10.93
N GLY A 174 23.58 15.54 -11.77
CA GLY A 174 23.71 14.24 -12.41
C GLY A 174 23.25 13.06 -11.54
N ASN A 175 22.58 13.30 -10.40
CA ASN A 175 22.03 12.22 -9.59
C ASN A 175 20.69 11.76 -10.17
N PRO A 176 20.42 10.44 -10.23
CA PRO A 176 19.15 9.88 -10.71
C PRO A 176 17.95 10.17 -9.78
#